data_AF-A0A837B5G6-F1
#
_entry.id   AF-A0A837B5G6-F1
#
_cell.length_a   1.000
_cell.length_b   1.000
_cell.length_c   1.000
_cell.angle_alpha   90.00
_cell.angle_beta   90.00
_cell.angle_gamma   90.00
#
_symmetry.space_group_name_H-M   'P 1'
#
loop_
_entity.id
_entity.type
_entity.pdbx_description
1 polymer ?
#
loop_
_entity_poly.entity_id
_entity_poly.type
_entity_poly.pdbx_seq_one_letter_code
_entity_poly.pdbx_strand_id
1 'polypeptide(L)'
;MLALVCVLFGFAWLIDRRGLRRLSRVLGLTSLLLVFAVGCGPLPSWMLQRLQHTGVNDFNAWGGRNVIVLLGAGTVRPEGRDAVAEANMFAYGRIVESARLYQQCRHSGGDCKIEISGGDARGLGLSEAVV
;
A
#
# COMPACT_ATOMS: atom_id res chain seq x y z
N MET A 1 -15.00 3.63 0.36
CA MET A 1 -14.79 4.08 -1.05
C MET A 1 -16.04 3.92 -1.90
N LEU A 2 -16.66 2.73 -1.94
CA LEU A 2 -17.89 2.47 -2.72
C LEU A 2 -19.04 3.44 -2.41
N ALA A 3 -19.30 3.72 -1.12
CA ALA A 3 -20.33 4.68 -0.71
C ALA A 3 -20.11 6.10 -1.29
N LEU A 4 -18.87 6.57 -1.35
CA LEU A 4 -18.51 7.88 -1.91
C LEU A 4 -18.76 7.93 -3.43
N VAL A 5 -18.45 6.85 -4.14
CA VAL A 5 -18.71 6.71 -5.58
C VAL A 5 -20.22 6.69 -5.84
N CYS A 6 -21.00 5.93 -5.06
CA CYS A 6 -22.46 5.90 -5.17
C CYS A 6 -23.09 7.28 -4.96
N VAL A 7 -22.59 8.06 -3.99
CA VAL A 7 -23.06 9.43 -3.73
C VAL A 7 -22.76 10.35 -4.91
N LEU A 8 -21.54 10.30 -5.48
CA LEU A 8 -21.17 11.12 -6.65
C LEU A 8 -22.01 10.77 -7.89
N PHE A 9 -22.26 9.49 -8.14
CA PHE A 9 -23.15 9.07 -9.22
C PHE A 9 -24.60 9.51 -8.99
N GLY A 10 -25.10 9.46 -7.75
CA GLY A 10 -26.42 9.96 -7.38
C GLY A 10 -26.58 11.47 -7.63
N PHE A 11 -25.57 12.27 -7.28
CA PHE A 11 -25.54 13.70 -7.57
C PHE A 11 -25.48 13.99 -9.08
N ALA A 12 -24.64 13.28 -9.84
CA ALA A 12 -24.57 13.43 -11.29
C ALA A 12 -25.92 13.15 -11.97
N TRP A 13 -26.64 12.13 -11.48
CA TRP A 13 -27.98 11.77 -11.97
C TRP A 13 -29.04 12.82 -11.61
N LEU A 14 -29.02 13.36 -10.40
CA LEU A 14 -29.91 14.46 -9.98
C LEU A 14 -29.68 15.74 -10.80
N ILE A 15 -28.43 16.04 -11.14
CA ILE A 15 -28.06 17.21 -11.98
C ILE A 15 -28.48 17.01 -13.43
N ASP A 16 -28.40 15.78 -13.96
CA ASP A 16 -28.87 15.48 -15.31
C ASP A 16 -30.39 15.67 -15.44
N ARG A 17 -31.14 15.28 -14.40
CA ARG A 17 -32.59 15.54 -14.29
C ARG A 17 -32.94 17.03 -14.25
N ARG A 18 -32.03 17.90 -13.80
CA ARG A 18 -32.20 19.36 -13.78
C ARG A 18 -31.87 20.05 -15.12
N GLY A 19 -31.54 19.28 -16.18
CA GLY A 19 -31.28 19.79 -17.52
C GLY A 19 -29.86 20.32 -17.76
N LEU A 20 -28.99 20.27 -16.74
CA LEU A 20 -27.59 20.72 -16.82
C LEU A 20 -26.67 19.61 -17.37
N ARG A 21 -27.03 19.08 -18.55
CA ARG A 21 -26.39 17.88 -19.14
C ARG A 21 -24.89 18.01 -19.33
N ARG A 22 -24.38 19.22 -19.63
CA ARG A 22 -22.94 19.49 -19.75
C ARG A 22 -22.21 19.31 -18.41
N LEU A 23 -22.78 19.84 -17.33
CA LEU A 23 -22.20 19.75 -15.99
C LEU A 23 -22.22 18.30 -15.49
N SER A 24 -23.34 17.58 -15.72
CA SER A 24 -23.46 16.17 -15.36
C SER A 24 -22.41 15.29 -16.07
N ARG A 25 -22.18 15.50 -17.37
CA ARG A 25 -21.13 14.77 -18.12
C ARG A 25 -19.73 15.02 -17.58
N VAL A 26 -19.39 16.28 -17.27
CA VAL A 26 -18.09 16.63 -16.69
C VAL A 26 -17.92 15.96 -15.33
N LEU A 27 -18.91 16.06 -14.45
CA LEU A 27 -18.87 15.41 -13.13
C LEU A 27 -18.75 13.89 -13.23
N GLY A 28 -19.49 13.27 -14.16
CA GLY A 28 -19.43 11.83 -14.42
C GLY A 28 -18.04 11.39 -14.90
N LEU A 29 -17.46 12.10 -15.87
CA LEU A 29 -16.10 11.83 -16.35
C LEU A 29 -15.06 12.01 -15.25
N THR A 30 -15.13 13.12 -14.50
CA THR A 30 -14.21 13.38 -13.38
C THR A 30 -14.33 12.31 -12.31
N SER A 31 -15.55 11.86 -11.98
CA SER A 31 -15.78 10.77 -11.03
C SER A 31 -15.15 9.47 -11.52
N LEU A 32 -15.35 9.12 -12.79
CA LEU A 32 -14.74 7.92 -13.40
C LEU A 32 -13.20 8.00 -13.34
N LEU A 33 -12.63 9.13 -13.73
CA LEU A 33 -11.17 9.36 -13.68
C LEU A 33 -10.64 9.27 -12.25
N LEU A 34 -11.35 9.82 -11.26
CA LEU A 34 -10.96 9.72 -9.85
C LEU A 34 -11.01 8.27 -9.36
N VAL A 35 -12.01 7.49 -9.77
CA VAL A 35 -12.10 6.05 -9.42
C VAL A 35 -10.89 5.29 -9.98
N PHE A 36 -10.51 5.53 -11.24
CA PHE A 36 -9.31 4.93 -11.82
C PHE A 36 -8.03 5.42 -11.14
N ALA A 37 -7.91 6.73 -10.88
CA ALA A 37 -6.74 7.31 -10.24
C ALA A 37 -6.54 6.83 -8.80
N VAL A 38 -7.62 6.54 -8.08
CA VAL A 38 -7.56 5.94 -6.74
C VAL A 38 -7.32 4.43 -6.82
N GLY A 39 -8.07 3.73 -7.67
CA GLY A 39 -8.02 2.27 -7.78
C GLY A 39 -6.70 1.74 -8.33
N CYS A 40 -6.09 2.41 -9.32
CA CYS A 40 -4.79 2.04 -9.88
C CYS A 40 -3.60 2.56 -9.06
N GLY A 41 -3.85 3.35 -8.01
CA GLY A 41 -2.81 3.87 -7.13
C GLY A 41 -2.06 5.16 -7.50
N PRO A 42 -2.21 5.85 -8.66
CA PRO A 42 -1.43 7.07 -8.91
C PRO A 42 -1.81 8.24 -7.99
N LEU A 43 -3.08 8.39 -7.62
CA LEU A 43 -3.48 9.43 -6.67
C LEU A 43 -3.03 9.10 -5.23
N PRO A 44 -3.24 7.87 -4.70
CA PRO A 44 -2.68 7.45 -3.43
C PRO A 44 -1.17 7.61 -3.35
N SER A 45 -0.42 7.21 -4.38
CA SER A 45 1.05 7.29 -4.37
C SER A 45 1.54 8.74 -4.27
N TRP A 46 0.93 9.65 -5.03
CA TRP A 46 1.26 11.08 -4.98
C TRP A 46 0.93 11.71 -3.62
N MET A 47 -0.22 11.37 -3.02
CA MET A 47 -0.56 11.84 -1.68
C MET A 47 0.40 11.29 -0.63
N LEU A 48 0.72 10.00 -0.75
CA LEU A 48 1.57 9.28 0.20
C LEU A 48 3.01 9.81 0.18
N GLN A 49 3.56 10.15 -1.00
CA GLN A 49 4.88 10.77 -1.13
C GLN A 49 5.02 12.04 -0.27
N ARG A 50 3.99 12.89 -0.24
CA ARG A 50 4.02 14.11 0.58
C ARG A 50 3.81 13.85 2.07
N LEU A 51 2.93 12.92 2.42
CA LEU A 51 2.67 12.55 3.81
C LEU A 51 3.89 11.85 4.44
N GLN A 52 4.64 11.07 3.67
CA GLN A 52 5.79 10.31 4.14
C GLN A 52 7.10 11.10 4.06
N HIS A 53 7.12 12.30 3.49
CA HIS A 53 8.34 13.11 3.33
C HIS A 53 9.01 13.49 4.68
N THR A 54 8.26 13.50 5.78
CA THR A 54 8.80 13.79 7.12
C THR A 54 9.27 12.53 7.87
N GLY A 55 8.94 11.34 7.38
CA GLY A 55 9.47 10.09 7.88
C GLY A 55 10.82 9.84 7.21
N VAL A 56 11.89 9.92 7.99
CA VAL A 56 13.28 9.69 7.55
C VAL A 56 13.37 8.38 6.75
N ASN A 57 13.37 8.45 5.42
CA ASN A 57 13.48 7.31 4.50
C ASN A 57 14.73 7.39 3.59
N ASP A 58 15.54 8.43 3.74
CA ASP A 58 16.73 8.63 2.91
C ASP A 58 17.98 8.09 3.62
N PHE A 59 17.95 6.80 3.96
CA PHE A 59 19.12 6.12 4.52
C PHE A 59 20.13 5.87 3.39
N ASN A 60 21.26 6.56 3.47
CA ASN A 60 22.34 6.48 2.48
C ASN A 60 23.69 6.04 3.07
N ALA A 61 23.76 5.80 4.38
CA ALA A 61 25.00 5.49 5.10
C ALA A 61 25.33 3.98 5.08
N TRP A 62 25.47 3.41 3.89
CA TRP A 62 25.80 1.99 3.73
C TRP A 62 27.27 1.70 4.09
N GLY A 63 27.50 0.70 4.94
CA GLY A 63 28.83 0.16 5.24
C GLY A 63 29.21 -1.00 4.31
N GLY A 64 30.34 -1.66 4.59
CA GLY A 64 30.75 -2.86 3.85
C GLY A 64 29.93 -4.11 4.15
N ARG A 65 29.27 -4.17 5.32
CA ARG A 65 28.37 -5.25 5.76
C ARG A 65 27.15 -4.63 6.44
N ASN A 66 25.95 -4.92 5.93
CA ASN A 66 24.71 -4.30 6.40
C ASN A 66 23.62 -5.37 6.58
N VAL A 67 22.80 -5.19 7.62
CA VAL A 67 21.59 -5.98 7.84
C VAL A 67 20.39 -5.05 7.93
N ILE A 68 19.35 -5.37 7.19
CA ILE A 68 18.05 -4.69 7.22
C ILE A 68 17.12 -5.59 8.04
N VAL A 69 16.64 -5.10 9.18
CA VAL A 69 15.73 -5.86 10.03
C VAL A 69 14.29 -5.52 9.66
N LEU A 70 13.60 -6.49 9.06
CA LEU A 70 12.19 -6.37 8.73
C LEU A 70 11.34 -6.81 9.93
N LEU A 71 10.62 -5.85 10.54
CA LEU A 71 9.71 -6.10 11.64
C LEU A 71 8.30 -6.45 11.14
N GLY A 72 7.77 -7.59 11.59
CA GLY A 72 6.40 -8.03 11.32
C GLY A 72 5.31 -7.05 11.77
N ALA A 73 4.11 -7.18 11.17
CA ALA A 73 2.95 -6.33 11.42
C ALA A 73 1.63 -7.13 11.48
N GLY A 74 1.69 -8.35 12.02
CA GLY A 74 0.58 -9.29 12.08
C GLY A 74 0.53 -10.23 10.88
N THR A 75 -0.08 -11.39 11.11
CA THR A 75 -0.55 -12.33 10.08
C THR A 75 -2.07 -12.34 10.02
N VAL A 76 -2.60 -12.69 8.85
CA VAL A 76 -4.02 -12.94 8.62
C VAL A 76 -4.18 -14.32 8.00
N ARG A 77 -5.30 -15.00 8.25
CA ARG A 77 -5.65 -16.22 7.53
C ARG A 77 -6.77 -15.88 6.54
N PRO A 78 -6.56 -16.03 5.22
CA PRO A 78 -7.63 -15.87 4.23
C PRO A 78 -8.80 -16.83 4.52
N GLU A 79 -9.99 -16.51 4.00
CA GLU A 79 -11.12 -17.43 4.07
C GLU A 79 -10.87 -18.64 3.16
N GLY A 80 -10.87 -19.84 3.75
CA GLY A 80 -10.66 -21.09 3.02
C GLY A 80 -10.27 -22.21 3.98
N ARG A 81 -10.75 -23.44 3.72
CA ARG A 81 -10.53 -24.58 4.62
C ARG A 81 -9.04 -24.94 4.80
N ASP A 82 -8.23 -24.63 3.78
CA ASP A 82 -6.79 -24.92 3.70
C ASP A 82 -5.95 -23.63 3.52
N ALA A 83 -6.50 -22.46 3.87
CA ALA A 83 -5.81 -21.19 3.69
C ALA A 83 -4.63 -21.07 4.67
N VAL A 84 -3.43 -20.85 4.11
CA VAL A 84 -2.19 -20.63 4.87
C VAL A 84 -2.19 -19.20 5.43
N ALA A 85 -1.53 -18.98 6.57
CA ALA A 85 -1.38 -17.62 7.09
C ALA A 85 -0.56 -16.77 6.10
N GLU A 86 -0.99 -15.53 5.91
CA GLU A 86 -0.38 -14.53 5.03
C GLU A 86 0.01 -13.29 5.84
N ALA A 87 0.94 -12.50 5.30
CA ALA A 87 1.32 -11.22 5.89
C ALA A 87 0.10 -10.29 5.86
N ASN A 88 -0.15 -9.61 6.98
CA ASN A 88 -1.23 -8.63 7.05
C ASN A 88 -0.99 -7.50 6.03
N MET A 89 -2.06 -6.87 5.52
CA MET A 89 -1.97 -5.75 4.58
C MET A 89 -1.05 -4.63 5.08
N PHE A 90 -1.00 -4.40 6.41
CA PHE A 90 -0.12 -3.40 7.02
C PHE A 90 1.37 -3.76 7.00
N ALA A 91 1.74 -5.02 6.77
CA ALA A 91 3.13 -5.47 6.64
C ALA A 91 3.74 -5.13 5.27
N TYR A 92 2.92 -5.08 4.22
CA TYR A 92 3.39 -4.90 2.83
C TYR A 92 4.23 -3.62 2.63
N GLY A 93 3.85 -2.52 3.28
CA GLY A 93 4.65 -1.28 3.21
C GLY A 93 6.08 -1.48 3.71
N ARG A 94 6.28 -2.26 4.77
CA ARG A 94 7.60 -2.57 5.35
C ARG A 94 8.38 -3.55 4.50
N ILE A 95 7.70 -4.54 3.92
CA ILE A 95 8.29 -5.53 3.01
C ILE A 95 8.86 -4.82 1.78
N VAL A 96 8.04 -3.97 1.14
CA VAL A 96 8.45 -3.21 -0.06
C VAL A 96 9.61 -2.27 0.26
N GLU A 97 9.55 -1.57 1.39
CA GLU A 97 10.63 -0.66 1.79
C GLU A 97 11.94 -1.40 2.11
N SER A 98 11.85 -2.56 2.76
CA SER A 98 13.02 -3.42 3.01
C SER A 98 13.66 -3.91 1.71
N ALA A 99 12.84 -4.24 0.71
CA ALA A 99 13.33 -4.61 -0.62
C ALA A 99 14.01 -3.42 -1.33
N ARG A 100 13.43 -2.22 -1.23
CA ARG A 100 14.02 -0.98 -1.78
C ARG A 100 15.38 -0.68 -1.15
N LEU A 101 15.48 -0.74 0.18
CA LEU A 101 16.71 -0.55 0.94
C LEU A 101 17.76 -1.61 0.60
N TYR A 102 17.34 -2.87 0.43
CA TYR A 102 18.24 -3.95 0.01
C TYR A 102 18.82 -3.68 -1.37
N GLN A 103 18.01 -3.25 -2.34
CA GLN A 103 18.51 -2.85 -3.66
C GLN A 103 19.49 -1.68 -3.56
N GLN A 104 19.17 -0.65 -2.78
CA GLN A 104 20.04 0.51 -2.58
C GLN A 104 21.40 0.11 -1.98
N CYS A 105 21.42 -0.78 -0.99
CA CYS A 105 22.64 -1.34 -0.41
C CYS A 105 23.44 -2.19 -1.43
N ARG A 106 22.75 -3.02 -2.22
CA ARG A 106 23.42 -3.82 -3.26
C ARG A 106 24.09 -2.93 -4.32
N HIS A 107 23.49 -1.78 -4.64
CA HIS A 107 24.08 -0.80 -5.54
C HIS A 107 25.29 -0.06 -4.97
N SER A 108 25.43 0.03 -3.64
CA SER A 108 26.63 0.62 -3.02
C SER A 108 27.82 -0.35 -2.93
N GLY A 109 27.64 -1.62 -3.30
CA GLY A 109 28.69 -2.64 -3.35
C GLY A 109 28.96 -3.37 -2.03
N GLY A 110 28.11 -3.18 -1.00
CA GLY A 110 28.22 -3.86 0.28
C GLY A 110 27.68 -5.30 0.28
N ASP A 111 28.05 -6.08 1.31
CA ASP A 111 27.33 -7.30 1.69
C ASP A 111 26.04 -6.90 2.42
N CYS A 112 24.89 -7.26 1.86
CA CYS A 112 23.59 -6.79 2.29
C CYS A 112 22.71 -8.00 2.57
N LYS A 113 22.04 -8.01 3.73
CA LYS A 113 21.11 -9.07 4.14
C LYS A 113 19.83 -8.47 4.68
N ILE A 114 18.73 -9.21 4.55
CA ILE A 114 17.46 -8.91 5.22
C ILE A 114 17.26 -9.97 6.30
N GLU A 115 17.14 -9.54 7.55
CA GLU A 115 16.74 -10.36 8.69
C GLU A 115 15.24 -10.16 8.89
N ILE A 116 14.44 -11.19 8.64
CA ILE A 116 12.99 -11.13 8.85
C ILE A 116 12.71 -11.54 10.30
N SER A 117 12.03 -10.67 11.04
CA SER A 117 11.71 -10.86 12.45
C SER A 117 10.21 -10.89 12.68
N GLY A 118 9.78 -11.72 13.62
CA GLY A 118 8.41 -11.74 14.12
C GLY A 118 8.01 -13.11 14.66
N GLY A 119 7.09 -13.12 15.63
CA GLY A 119 6.57 -14.35 16.24
C GLY A 119 5.23 -14.77 15.64
N ASP A 120 4.53 -15.68 16.29
CA ASP A 120 3.12 -15.98 15.97
C ASP A 120 2.20 -15.25 16.95
N ALA A 121 2.13 -13.92 16.84
CA ALA A 121 1.32 -13.10 17.75
C ALA A 121 -0.20 -13.34 17.60
N ARG A 122 -0.63 -13.91 16.47
CA ARG A 122 -2.04 -14.16 16.13
C ARG A 122 -2.47 -15.60 16.39
N GLY A 123 -1.55 -16.49 16.77
CA GLY A 123 -1.82 -17.90 17.06
C GLY A 123 -2.27 -18.67 15.81
N LEU A 124 -1.79 -18.30 14.63
CA LEU A 124 -2.13 -18.93 13.36
C LEU A 124 -1.21 -20.11 13.00
N GLY A 125 -0.28 -20.48 13.89
CA GLY A 125 0.62 -21.62 13.74
C GLY A 125 1.85 -21.34 12.87
N LEU A 126 2.01 -20.11 12.39
CA LEU A 126 3.17 -19.67 11.60
C LEU A 126 3.69 -18.35 12.17
N SER A 127 5.00 -18.25 12.28
CA SER A 127 5.68 -17.00 12.64
C SER A 127 5.53 -15.98 11.52
N GLU A 128 5.39 -14.70 11.86
CA GLU A 128 5.45 -13.59 10.91
C GLU A 128 6.74 -13.58 10.06
N ALA A 129 7.81 -14.25 10.50
CA ALA A 129 9.07 -14.30 9.77
C ALA A 129 9.11 -15.31 8.62
N VAL A 130 8.14 -16.23 8.55
CA VAL A 130 8.07 -17.25 7.48
C VAL A 130 7.02 -16.94 6.41
N VAL A 131 6.37 -15.77 6.51
CA VAL A 131 5.20 -15.40 5.73
C VAL A 131 5.44 -14.10 4.95
#